data_AF-A0AA36C673-F1
#
_entry.id   AF-A0AA36C673-F1
#
_cell.length_a   1.000
_cell.length_b   1.000
_cell.length_c   1.000
_cell.angle_alpha   90.00
_cell.angle_beta   90.00
_cell.angle_gamma   90.00
#
_symmetry.space_group_name_H-M   'P 1'
#
loop_
_entity.id
_entity.type
_entity.pdbx_description
1 polymer ?
#
loop_
_entity_poly.entity_id
_entity_poly.type
_entity_poly.pdbx_seq_one_letter_code
_entity_poly.pdbx_strand_id
1 'polypeptide(L)'
;MPRVLATRVHGKGTASSAQLDFTERLLKFGDGRFATVELWQIDGPERRLVALKRVHGNTPTNGTTSDSDGAPADCPTQSQLFGEIDVLKKVHHQNCVTLLYYYWITPGTPADGYNLILDYLPKEIGKILKASRNGFGLQNTKILSWQLFNALAYLSSMHIIHLDIKPANLIFDETTMQLKIADFGNARIINYDVPHISYQVTRYYRPPELLFGSRRFTCGIDVWSAGCVMAEMATGKVLFRATSTKLQANLVVAVLGYPSEDDLKTMNVGRPRVRKGNKLGLLKHLPQIPKDMVPLLERILVYSLKQRIPAHKILAGYAIR
;
A
#
# COMPACT_ATOMS: atom_id res chain seq x y z
N MET A 1 -28.34 -4.23 6.59
CA MET A 1 -27.73 -3.57 7.77
C MET A 1 -28.67 -2.46 8.18
N PRO A 2 -28.78 -2.11 9.46
CA PRO A 2 -29.67 -1.03 9.85
C PRO A 2 -29.17 0.32 9.34
N ARG A 3 -30.09 1.27 9.30
CA ARG A 3 -29.86 2.71 9.19
C ARG A 3 -28.80 3.15 10.22
N VAL A 4 -27.76 3.87 9.80
CA VAL A 4 -26.70 4.38 10.68
C VAL A 4 -26.58 5.89 10.59
N LEU A 5 -26.19 6.52 11.69
CA LEU A 5 -25.73 7.90 11.68
C LEU A 5 -24.20 7.91 11.56
N ALA A 6 -23.68 8.37 10.43
CA ALA A 6 -22.25 8.40 10.16
C ALA A 6 -21.71 9.83 10.13
N THR A 7 -20.46 10.00 10.56
CA THR A 7 -19.74 11.26 10.40
C THR A 7 -19.31 11.39 8.94
N ARG A 8 -19.63 12.51 8.31
CA ARG A 8 -19.21 12.80 6.93
C ARG A 8 -17.77 13.28 6.90
N VAL A 9 -17.04 12.81 5.90
CA VAL A 9 -15.70 13.29 5.55
C VAL A 9 -15.76 13.91 4.16
N HIS A 10 -15.58 13.13 3.10
CA HIS A 10 -15.64 13.59 1.70
C HIS A 10 -16.92 13.16 0.97
N GLY A 11 -17.87 12.54 1.67
CA GLY A 11 -19.17 12.18 1.11
C GLY A 11 -20.04 13.41 0.76
N LYS A 12 -21.15 13.20 0.05
CA LYS A 12 -22.12 14.27 -0.27
C LYS A 12 -22.97 14.69 0.94
N GLY A 13 -23.56 15.88 0.85
CA GLY A 13 -24.46 16.47 1.85
C GLY A 13 -23.94 17.80 2.41
N THR A 14 -24.72 18.45 3.27
CA THR A 14 -24.36 19.74 3.90
C THR A 14 -23.98 19.65 5.39
N ALA A 15 -24.61 18.75 6.18
CA ALA A 15 -24.35 18.57 7.63
C ALA A 15 -23.14 17.67 7.97
N SER A 16 -22.42 17.93 9.07
CA SER A 16 -21.24 17.13 9.47
C SER A 16 -21.52 15.63 9.69
N SER A 17 -22.79 15.24 9.83
CA SER A 17 -23.25 13.86 9.86
C SER A 17 -24.26 13.58 8.74
N ALA A 18 -24.37 12.30 8.37
CA ALA A 18 -25.34 11.82 7.39
C ALA A 18 -26.00 10.53 7.90
N GLN A 19 -27.32 10.44 7.70
CA GLN A 19 -28.05 9.20 7.90
C GLN A 19 -27.91 8.35 6.64
N LEU A 20 -27.43 7.12 6.80
CA LEU A 20 -27.13 6.20 5.70
C LEU A 20 -27.90 4.89 5.89
N ASP A 21 -28.63 4.49 4.86
CA ASP A 21 -29.41 3.27 4.80
C ASP A 21 -28.65 2.23 3.97
N PHE A 22 -28.19 1.15 4.62
CA PHE A 22 -27.50 0.05 3.95
C PHE A 22 -28.51 -0.95 3.38
N THR A 23 -28.93 -0.71 2.13
CA THR A 23 -30.05 -1.41 1.49
C THR A 23 -29.72 -2.83 1.06
N GLU A 24 -28.52 -3.06 0.51
CA GLU A 24 -28.15 -4.36 -0.05
C GLU A 24 -26.66 -4.63 0.15
N ARG A 25 -26.35 -5.87 0.59
CA ARG A 25 -24.99 -6.40 0.61
C ARG A 25 -24.76 -7.21 -0.65
N LEU A 26 -23.84 -6.75 -1.49
CA LEU A 26 -23.59 -7.36 -2.80
C LEU A 26 -22.45 -8.38 -2.76
N LEU A 27 -21.40 -8.12 -1.99
CA LEU A 27 -20.22 -8.99 -1.97
C LEU A 27 -19.43 -8.87 -0.66
N LYS A 28 -18.78 -9.95 -0.24
CA LYS A 28 -17.72 -9.93 0.79
C LYS A 28 -16.37 -10.11 0.09
N PHE A 29 -15.50 -9.09 0.14
CA PHE A 29 -14.20 -9.13 -0.56
C PHE A 29 -13.14 -9.94 0.16
N GLY A 30 -13.16 -9.89 1.50
CA GLY A 30 -12.19 -10.56 2.35
C GLY A 30 -12.54 -10.47 3.82
N ASP A 31 -12.17 -11.51 4.54
CA ASP A 31 -12.14 -11.57 6.00
C ASP A 31 -10.66 -11.52 6.40
N GLY A 32 -10.15 -10.30 6.63
CA GLY A 32 -8.78 -10.10 7.08
C GLY A 32 -8.70 -10.26 8.58
N ARG A 33 -7.51 -10.58 9.10
CA ARG A 33 -7.25 -10.71 10.54
C ARG A 33 -7.77 -9.51 11.36
N PHE A 34 -7.71 -8.31 10.79
CA PHE A 34 -8.02 -7.06 11.48
C PHE A 34 -9.29 -6.36 10.98
N ALA A 35 -9.76 -6.71 9.78
CA ALA A 35 -10.90 -6.05 9.18
C ALA A 35 -11.61 -6.93 8.16
N THR A 36 -12.92 -6.77 8.09
CA THR A 36 -13.75 -7.32 7.02
C THR A 36 -14.11 -6.22 6.04
N VAL A 37 -14.00 -6.47 4.73
CA VAL A 37 -14.42 -5.52 3.69
C VAL A 37 -15.56 -6.11 2.87
N GLU A 38 -16.65 -5.36 2.74
CA GLU A 38 -17.85 -5.75 2.00
C GLU A 38 -18.30 -4.66 1.03
N LEU A 39 -18.86 -5.07 -0.11
CA LEU A 39 -19.56 -4.19 -1.04
C LEU A 39 -21.00 -4.00 -0.59
N TRP A 40 -21.39 -2.74 -0.45
CA TRP A 40 -22.76 -2.37 -0.12
C TRP A 40 -23.30 -1.35 -1.09
N GLN A 41 -24.61 -1.43 -1.34
CA GLN A 41 -25.37 -0.29 -1.79
C GLN A 41 -25.86 0.49 -0.56
N ILE A 42 -25.67 1.80 -0.59
CA ILE A 42 -26.21 2.71 0.41
C ILE A 42 -27.19 3.70 -0.23
N ASP A 43 -28.21 4.07 0.52
CA ASP A 43 -29.11 5.20 0.29
C ASP A 43 -28.86 6.28 1.37
N GLY A 44 -29.05 7.55 1.01
CA GLY A 44 -28.67 8.71 1.83
C GLY A 44 -28.58 9.98 0.98
N PRO A 45 -27.68 10.95 1.29
CA PRO A 45 -27.46 12.14 0.45
C PRO A 45 -27.19 11.82 -1.03
N GLU A 46 -26.73 10.60 -1.33
CA GLU A 46 -26.74 10.01 -2.65
C GLU A 46 -26.86 8.48 -2.55
N ARG A 47 -27.53 7.85 -3.54
CA ARG A 47 -27.50 6.40 -3.72
C ARG A 47 -26.22 5.99 -4.44
N ARG A 48 -25.42 5.09 -3.86
CA ARG A 48 -24.16 4.63 -4.47
C ARG A 48 -23.65 3.30 -3.92
N LEU A 49 -22.74 2.69 -4.67
CA LEU A 49 -21.91 1.59 -4.20
C LEU A 49 -20.75 2.10 -3.34
N VAL A 50 -20.47 1.40 -2.25
CA VAL A 50 -19.40 1.69 -1.30
C VAL A 50 -18.71 0.43 -0.81
N ALA A 51 -17.43 0.56 -0.48
CA ALA A 51 -16.72 -0.44 0.30
C ALA A 51 -16.88 -0.12 1.79
N LEU A 52 -17.53 -1.01 2.53
CA LEU A 52 -17.64 -0.95 3.98
C LEU A 52 -16.51 -1.78 4.59
N LYS A 53 -15.49 -1.11 5.14
CA LYS A 53 -14.41 -1.73 5.91
C LYS A 53 -14.75 -1.68 7.39
N ARG A 54 -15.03 -2.84 7.98
CA ARG A 54 -15.30 -3.02 9.41
C ARG A 54 -14.03 -3.45 10.09
N VAL A 55 -13.49 -2.61 10.96
CA VAL A 55 -12.26 -2.91 11.69
C VAL A 55 -12.64 -3.51 13.03
N HIS A 56 -12.15 -4.72 13.29
CA HIS A 56 -12.49 -5.47 14.50
C HIS A 56 -11.76 -4.85 15.71
N GLY A 57 -12.50 -4.62 16.79
CA GLY A 57 -11.91 -4.23 18.08
C GLY A 57 -11.10 -5.38 18.71
N ASN A 58 -10.27 -5.06 19.69
CA ASN A 58 -9.52 -6.07 20.45
C ASN A 58 -10.47 -6.98 21.24
N THR A 59 -10.82 -8.14 20.71
CA THR A 59 -11.28 -9.25 21.57
C THR A 59 -10.04 -10.00 22.08
N PRO A 60 -9.77 -10.04 23.39
CA PRO A 60 -8.88 -11.05 23.94
C PRO A 60 -9.54 -12.41 23.65
N THR A 61 -8.93 -13.23 22.81
CA THR A 61 -9.36 -14.62 22.68
C THR A 61 -9.08 -15.31 24.00
N ASN A 62 -10.13 -15.59 24.78
CA ASN A 62 -10.07 -16.50 25.91
C ASN A 62 -9.64 -17.89 25.40
N GLY A 63 -8.46 -18.37 25.80
CA GLY A 63 -8.01 -19.72 25.48
C GLY A 63 -6.53 -19.99 25.77
N THR A 64 -6.27 -20.42 27.02
CA THR A 64 -5.12 -21.22 27.50
C THR A 64 -3.69 -20.65 27.46
N THR A 65 -3.19 -20.33 28.66
CA THR A 65 -1.80 -20.53 29.13
C THR A 65 -1.29 -21.91 28.67
N SER A 66 -0.05 -22.14 28.24
CA SER A 66 1.25 -21.65 28.69
C SER A 66 2.26 -21.92 27.57
N ASP A 67 3.19 -21.00 27.34
CA ASP A 67 4.64 -21.28 27.26
C ASP A 67 5.38 -20.01 26.88
N SER A 68 6.42 -19.73 27.65
CA SER A 68 7.34 -18.62 27.51
C SER A 68 8.17 -18.76 26.22
N ASP A 69 7.71 -18.15 25.14
CA ASP A 69 8.56 -17.72 24.01
C ASP A 69 7.79 -16.73 23.10
N GLY A 70 8.21 -15.46 23.12
CA GLY A 70 7.92 -14.45 22.09
C GLY A 70 6.45 -14.20 21.74
N ALA A 71 5.75 -13.39 22.54
CA ALA A 71 4.46 -12.83 22.15
C ALA A 71 4.56 -12.11 20.77
N PRO A 72 3.70 -12.40 19.78
CA PRO A 72 3.74 -11.70 18.51
C PRO A 72 3.17 -10.27 18.65
N ALA A 73 3.94 -9.29 18.20
CA ALA A 73 3.66 -7.85 18.21
C ALA A 73 2.54 -7.40 17.24
N ASP A 74 1.58 -8.26 16.89
CA ASP A 74 0.74 -8.11 15.69
C ASP A 74 -0.75 -7.92 15.99
N CYS A 75 -1.10 -7.05 16.94
CA CYS A 75 -2.46 -6.53 17.12
C CYS A 75 -2.47 -5.01 16.89
N PRO A 76 -3.36 -4.45 16.04
CA PRO A 76 -3.40 -3.01 15.81
C PRO A 76 -3.70 -2.28 17.12
N THR A 77 -2.76 -1.47 17.56
CA THR A 77 -2.94 -0.59 18.72
C THR A 77 -4.08 0.41 18.45
N GLN A 78 -4.75 0.91 19.49
CA GLN A 78 -5.71 2.02 19.35
C GLN A 78 -5.12 3.20 18.56
N SER A 79 -3.81 3.47 18.69
CA SER A 79 -3.11 4.48 17.89
C SER A 79 -3.10 4.19 16.38
N GLN A 80 -3.03 2.93 15.94
CA GLN A 80 -3.13 2.56 14.53
C GLN A 80 -4.56 2.66 14.01
N LEU A 81 -5.54 2.34 14.86
CA LEU A 81 -6.97 2.44 14.58
C LEU A 81 -7.39 3.91 14.30
N PHE A 82 -6.95 4.86 15.13
CA PHE A 82 -7.18 6.29 14.86
C PHE A 82 -6.33 6.82 13.70
N GLY A 83 -5.12 6.27 13.51
CA GLY A 83 -4.18 6.70 12.47
C GLY A 83 -4.75 6.59 11.04
N GLU A 84 -5.47 5.51 10.72
CA GLU A 84 -6.07 5.34 9.38
C GLU A 84 -7.13 6.43 9.10
N ILE A 85 -8.01 6.71 10.06
CA ILE A 85 -9.04 7.75 9.91
C ILE A 85 -8.39 9.13 9.74
N ASP A 86 -7.38 9.45 10.56
CA ASP A 86 -6.71 10.75 10.53
C ASP A 86 -5.96 10.99 9.22
N VAL A 87 -5.37 9.95 8.65
CA VAL A 87 -4.77 10.00 7.31
C VAL A 87 -5.86 10.19 6.25
N LEU A 88 -6.89 9.35 6.25
CA LEU A 88 -7.94 9.39 5.23
C LEU A 88 -8.79 10.67 5.24
N LYS A 89 -8.92 11.34 6.39
CA LYS A 89 -9.51 12.69 6.46
C LYS A 89 -8.74 13.73 5.65
N LYS A 90 -7.41 13.58 5.53
CA LYS A 90 -6.52 14.48 4.78
C LYS A 90 -6.35 14.07 3.32
N VAL A 91 -6.54 12.80 3.01
CA VAL A 91 -6.35 12.24 1.66
C VAL A 91 -7.61 12.45 0.83
N HIS A 92 -7.54 13.32 -0.19
CA HIS A 92 -8.60 13.50 -1.17
C HIS A 92 -7.96 13.66 -2.56
N HIS A 93 -7.84 12.55 -3.29
CA HIS A 93 -7.17 12.50 -4.59
C HIS A 93 -7.78 11.41 -5.46
N GLN A 94 -7.88 11.66 -6.78
CA GLN A 94 -8.55 10.74 -7.72
C GLN A 94 -7.95 9.34 -7.76
N ASN A 95 -6.65 9.20 -7.49
CA ASN A 95 -5.92 7.92 -7.46
C ASN A 95 -5.68 7.37 -6.05
N CYS A 96 -6.40 7.87 -5.05
CA CYS A 96 -6.49 7.28 -3.71
C CYS A 96 -7.95 6.92 -3.40
N VAL A 97 -8.16 5.94 -2.54
CA VAL A 97 -9.47 5.66 -1.96
C VAL A 97 -9.93 6.86 -1.13
N THR A 98 -11.21 7.17 -1.23
CA THR A 98 -11.83 8.31 -0.56
C THR A 98 -12.64 7.81 0.62
N LEU A 99 -12.33 8.31 1.82
CA LEU A 99 -13.21 8.14 2.98
C LEU A 99 -14.42 9.05 2.83
N LEU A 100 -15.58 8.46 2.58
CA LEU A 100 -16.84 9.18 2.41
C LEU A 100 -17.43 9.50 3.78
N TYR A 101 -17.53 8.47 4.64
CA TYR A 101 -18.09 8.55 5.97
C TYR A 101 -17.45 7.52 6.92
N TYR A 102 -17.58 7.71 8.22
CA TYR A 102 -17.24 6.68 9.22
C TYR A 102 -18.19 6.71 10.42
N TYR A 103 -18.33 5.57 11.11
CA TYR A 103 -19.13 5.45 12.34
C TYR A 103 -18.61 4.35 13.27
N TRP A 104 -18.95 4.44 14.55
CA TRP A 104 -18.59 3.47 15.58
C TRP A 104 -19.72 2.47 15.81
N ILE A 105 -19.39 1.21 16.13
CA ILE A 105 -20.39 0.16 16.37
C ILE A 105 -21.01 0.29 17.77
N THR A 106 -20.23 0.73 18.76
CA THR A 106 -20.71 1.05 20.11
C THR A 106 -19.85 2.20 20.65
N PRO A 107 -20.41 3.35 21.05
CA PRO A 107 -19.64 4.36 21.75
C PRO A 107 -19.32 3.92 23.18
N GLY A 108 -18.06 3.68 23.52
CA GLY A 108 -17.59 3.68 24.92
C GLY A 108 -17.45 2.32 25.61
N THR A 109 -17.09 1.23 24.89
CA THR A 109 -16.77 -0.06 25.53
C THR A 109 -15.46 -0.67 25.04
N PRO A 110 -14.73 -1.48 25.82
CA PRO A 110 -13.44 -2.06 25.39
C PRO A 110 -13.50 -2.99 24.16
N ALA A 111 -14.69 -3.36 23.69
CA ALA A 111 -14.94 -4.11 22.45
C ALA A 111 -15.10 -3.20 21.20
N ASP A 112 -14.69 -1.93 21.29
CA ASP A 112 -14.85 -0.87 20.29
C ASP A 112 -14.16 -1.19 18.94
N GLY A 113 -14.93 -1.11 17.86
CA GLY A 113 -14.46 -1.10 16.48
C GLY A 113 -15.10 0.05 15.70
N TYR A 114 -14.50 0.42 14.57
CA TYR A 114 -15.02 1.45 13.68
C TYR A 114 -15.29 0.90 12.28
N ASN A 115 -16.17 1.59 11.57
CA ASN A 115 -16.52 1.31 10.19
C ASN A 115 -16.12 2.47 9.31
N LEU A 116 -15.40 2.17 8.23
CA LEU A 116 -15.08 3.11 7.16
C LEU A 116 -15.99 2.84 5.98
N ILE A 117 -16.63 3.89 5.48
CA ILE A 117 -17.41 3.88 4.24
C ILE A 117 -16.56 4.57 3.17
N LEU A 118 -16.04 3.77 2.26
CA LEU A 118 -15.06 4.17 1.26
C LEU A 118 -15.69 4.15 -0.14
N ASP A 119 -15.16 4.94 -1.06
CA ASP A 119 -15.41 4.70 -2.48
C ASP A 119 -14.83 3.34 -2.92
N TYR A 120 -15.30 2.87 -4.07
CA TYR A 120 -15.09 1.50 -4.53
C TYR A 120 -14.75 1.48 -6.01
N LEU A 121 -13.81 0.60 -6.40
CA LEU A 121 -13.60 0.19 -7.79
C LEU A 121 -13.71 -1.34 -7.91
N PRO A 122 -14.20 -1.87 -9.05
CA PRO A 122 -14.68 -3.25 -9.15
C PRO A 122 -13.65 -4.37 -8.96
N LYS A 123 -12.38 -4.10 -9.27
CA LYS A 123 -11.34 -5.13 -9.32
C LYS A 123 -10.13 -4.73 -8.48
N GLU A 124 -9.34 -5.73 -8.11
CA GLU A 124 -8.00 -5.55 -7.54
C GLU A 124 -6.96 -5.95 -8.58
N ILE A 125 -5.93 -5.13 -8.78
CA ILE A 125 -4.82 -5.43 -9.70
C ILE A 125 -4.21 -6.80 -9.37
N GLY A 126 -4.05 -7.12 -8.08
CA GLY A 126 -3.51 -8.40 -7.62
C GLY A 126 -4.35 -9.62 -8.01
N LYS A 127 -5.69 -9.49 -8.07
CA LYS A 127 -6.57 -10.58 -8.55
C LYS A 127 -6.44 -10.76 -10.06
N ILE A 128 -6.34 -9.65 -10.80
CA ILE A 128 -6.15 -9.68 -12.26
C ILE A 128 -4.82 -10.33 -12.63
N LEU A 129 -3.71 -9.97 -11.97
CA LEU A 129 -2.38 -10.54 -12.25
C LEU A 129 -2.27 -12.02 -11.87
N LYS A 130 -3.05 -12.48 -10.88
CA LYS A 130 -3.14 -13.92 -10.57
C LYS A 130 -3.88 -14.70 -11.67
N ALA A 131 -4.90 -14.10 -12.27
CA ALA A 131 -5.68 -14.70 -13.35
C ALA A 131 -4.96 -14.62 -14.71
N SER A 132 -4.25 -13.52 -14.98
CA SER A 132 -3.51 -13.28 -16.23
C SER A 132 -2.00 -13.18 -15.96
N ARG A 133 -1.27 -14.21 -16.39
CA ARG A 133 0.19 -14.27 -16.26
C ARG A 133 0.94 -13.38 -17.26
N ASN A 134 0.23 -12.71 -18.17
CA ASN A 134 0.83 -11.84 -19.20
C ASN A 134 0.88 -10.36 -18.77
N GLY A 135 0.39 -10.04 -17.57
CA GLY A 135 0.29 -8.65 -17.11
C GLY A 135 -0.76 -7.85 -17.89
N PHE A 136 -0.59 -6.53 -17.93
CA PHE A 136 -1.48 -5.58 -18.61
C PHE A 136 -0.99 -5.16 -20.00
N GLY A 137 0.21 -5.58 -20.41
CA GLY A 137 0.90 -5.04 -21.58
C GLY A 137 1.50 -3.64 -21.33
N LEU A 138 2.37 -3.19 -22.24
CA LEU A 138 3.19 -1.99 -22.04
C LEU A 138 2.35 -0.71 -21.87
N GLN A 139 1.39 -0.46 -22.78
CA GLN A 139 0.61 0.78 -22.79
C GLN A 139 -0.25 0.92 -21.52
N ASN A 140 -1.02 -0.11 -21.17
CA ASN A 140 -1.83 -0.10 -19.94
C ASN A 140 -0.94 -0.02 -18.70
N THR A 141 0.21 -0.70 -18.69
CA THR A 141 1.15 -0.58 -17.57
C THR A 141 1.65 0.85 -17.40
N LYS A 142 1.95 1.58 -18.49
CA LYS A 142 2.32 3.00 -18.41
C LYS A 142 1.20 3.84 -17.82
N ILE A 143 -0.04 3.68 -18.30
CA ILE A 143 -1.22 4.42 -17.82
C ILE A 143 -1.46 4.18 -16.31
N LEU A 144 -1.43 2.92 -15.89
CA LEU A 144 -1.66 2.54 -14.49
C LEU A 144 -0.50 2.98 -13.58
N SER A 145 0.75 2.87 -14.08
CA SER A 145 1.92 3.35 -13.35
C SER A 145 1.89 4.87 -13.18
N TRP A 146 1.46 5.62 -14.20
CA TRP A 146 1.27 7.06 -14.10
C TRP A 146 0.34 7.43 -12.95
N GLN A 147 -0.83 6.80 -12.90
CA GLN A 147 -1.83 7.01 -11.83
C GLN A 147 -1.29 6.65 -10.45
N LEU A 148 -0.55 5.53 -10.36
CA LEU A 148 0.12 5.12 -9.12
C LEU A 148 1.14 6.16 -8.65
N PHE A 149 2.04 6.62 -9.53
CA PHE A 149 3.02 7.64 -9.17
C PHE A 149 2.37 9.02 -8.92
N ASN A 150 1.23 9.32 -9.57
CA ASN A 150 0.46 10.53 -9.30
C ASN A 150 -0.09 10.53 -7.87
N ALA A 151 -0.67 9.41 -7.42
CA ALA A 151 -1.07 9.22 -6.03
C ALA A 151 0.13 9.36 -5.07
N LEU A 152 1.27 8.73 -5.38
CA LEU A 152 2.45 8.80 -4.50
C LEU A 152 3.08 10.19 -4.43
N ALA A 153 3.03 10.96 -5.52
CA ALA A 153 3.47 12.36 -5.51
C ALA A 153 2.57 13.20 -4.58
N TYR A 154 1.26 13.00 -4.66
CA TYR A 154 0.29 13.63 -3.76
C TYR A 154 0.54 13.25 -2.29
N LEU A 155 0.62 11.96 -1.96
CA LEU A 155 0.89 11.50 -0.59
C LEU A 155 2.22 12.04 -0.05
N SER A 156 3.28 11.99 -0.87
CA SER A 156 4.60 12.51 -0.49
C SER A 156 4.57 14.01 -0.18
N SER A 157 3.75 14.80 -0.88
CA SER A 157 3.63 16.25 -0.61
C SER A 157 3.02 16.57 0.75
N MET A 158 2.26 15.62 1.32
CA MET A 158 1.66 15.70 2.65
C MET A 158 2.47 14.94 3.71
N HIS A 159 3.68 14.48 3.37
CA HIS A 159 4.49 13.61 4.24
C HIS A 159 3.77 12.32 4.66
N ILE A 160 2.85 11.81 3.85
CA ILE A 160 2.18 10.53 4.10
C ILE A 160 2.94 9.42 3.40
N ILE A 161 3.16 8.32 4.12
CA ILE A 161 3.69 7.06 3.59
C ILE A 161 2.61 6.01 3.74
N HIS A 162 2.34 5.25 2.69
CA HIS A 162 1.36 4.17 2.65
C HIS A 162 1.87 2.89 3.32
N LEU A 163 3.15 2.57 3.19
CA LEU A 163 3.83 1.40 3.80
C LEU A 163 3.40 0.02 3.28
N ASP A 164 2.35 -0.09 2.46
CA ASP A 164 1.94 -1.39 1.92
C ASP A 164 1.48 -1.31 0.46
N ILE A 165 2.27 -0.62 -0.38
CA ILE A 165 2.04 -0.59 -1.83
C ILE A 165 2.34 -1.98 -2.42
N LYS A 166 1.28 -2.63 -2.89
CA LYS A 166 1.30 -3.96 -3.52
C LYS A 166 0.07 -4.13 -4.42
N PRO A 167 0.06 -5.07 -5.37
CA PRO A 167 -1.06 -5.25 -6.30
C PRO A 167 -2.42 -5.49 -5.62
N ALA A 168 -2.43 -6.15 -4.45
CA ALA A 168 -3.67 -6.40 -3.70
C ALA A 168 -4.29 -5.13 -3.10
N ASN A 169 -3.50 -4.07 -2.91
CA ASN A 169 -3.95 -2.79 -2.37
C ASN A 169 -4.15 -1.72 -3.46
N LEU A 170 -4.18 -2.14 -4.73
CA LEU A 170 -4.50 -1.28 -5.88
C LEU A 170 -5.84 -1.74 -6.45
N ILE A 171 -6.88 -0.93 -6.26
CA ILE A 171 -8.20 -1.17 -6.83
C ILE A 171 -8.29 -0.48 -8.20
N PHE A 172 -9.06 -1.08 -9.10
CA PHE A 172 -9.04 -0.78 -10.51
C PHE A 172 -10.41 -0.98 -11.16
N ASP A 173 -10.73 -0.09 -12.08
CA ASP A 173 -11.89 -0.19 -12.98
C ASP A 173 -11.40 -0.29 -14.42
N GLU A 174 -11.67 -1.44 -15.04
CA GLU A 174 -11.20 -1.77 -16.40
C GLU A 174 -11.91 -0.97 -17.48
N THR A 175 -13.15 -0.56 -17.25
CA THR A 175 -13.95 0.20 -18.22
C THR A 175 -13.46 1.64 -18.30
N THR A 176 -13.18 2.26 -17.15
CA THR A 176 -12.72 3.66 -17.06
C THR A 176 -11.21 3.79 -17.04
N MET A 177 -10.47 2.68 -16.94
CA MET A 177 -9.02 2.64 -16.71
C MET A 177 -8.57 3.39 -15.44
N GLN A 178 -9.45 3.53 -14.44
CA GLN A 178 -9.14 4.24 -13.19
C GLN A 178 -8.44 3.32 -12.19
N LEU A 179 -7.34 3.79 -11.61
CA LEU A 179 -6.61 3.12 -10.52
C LEU A 179 -6.63 3.98 -9.25
N LYS A 180 -6.88 3.33 -8.10
CA LYS A 180 -6.77 3.93 -6.77
C LYS A 180 -5.91 3.08 -5.84
N ILE A 181 -5.06 3.73 -5.05
CA ILE A 181 -4.43 3.12 -3.88
C ILE A 181 -5.51 2.94 -2.80
N ALA A 182 -5.61 1.75 -2.23
CA ALA A 182 -6.52 1.38 -1.16
C ALA A 182 -5.76 0.84 0.06
N ASP A 183 -6.49 0.67 1.17
CA ASP A 183 -6.00 0.14 2.46
C ASP A 183 -4.90 0.97 3.13
N PHE A 184 -5.31 2.08 3.73
CA PHE A 184 -4.44 3.00 4.46
C PHE A 184 -4.20 2.57 5.92
N GLY A 185 -4.48 1.31 6.29
CA GLY A 185 -4.35 0.81 7.67
C GLY A 185 -2.93 0.86 8.24
N ASN A 186 -1.90 0.82 7.37
CA ASN A 186 -0.51 1.01 7.78
C ASN A 186 0.00 2.44 7.53
N ALA A 187 -0.80 3.28 6.88
CA ALA A 187 -0.34 4.58 6.42
C ALA A 187 -0.15 5.54 7.61
N ARG A 188 0.83 6.44 7.50
CA ARG A 188 1.10 7.44 8.53
C ARG A 188 1.80 8.67 7.97
N ILE A 189 1.67 9.77 8.70
CA ILE A 189 2.46 10.97 8.47
C ILE A 189 3.85 10.74 9.05
N ILE A 190 4.89 10.84 8.23
CA ILE A 190 6.27 10.65 8.68
C ILE A 190 6.83 11.97 9.25
N ASN A 191 7.49 11.86 10.40
CA ASN A 191 8.37 12.90 10.92
C ASN A 191 9.82 12.45 10.69
N TYR A 192 10.58 13.15 9.85
CA TYR A 192 11.93 12.75 9.47
C TYR A 192 12.98 12.90 10.59
N ASP A 193 12.66 13.62 11.66
CA ASP A 193 13.58 13.87 12.77
C ASP A 193 13.65 12.68 13.75
N VAL A 194 12.65 11.79 13.71
CA VAL A 194 12.56 10.65 14.63
C VAL A 194 12.81 9.31 13.92
N PRO A 195 13.46 8.33 14.57
CA PRO A 195 13.55 6.97 14.05
C PRO A 195 12.18 6.29 14.02
N HIS A 196 11.94 5.49 12.98
CA HIS A 196 10.71 4.75 12.75
C HIS A 196 10.96 3.24 12.78
N ILE A 197 9.98 2.48 13.26
CA ILE A 197 9.94 1.04 13.10
C ILE A 197 8.99 0.73 11.92
N SER A 198 9.43 -0.05 10.94
CA SER A 198 8.55 -0.54 9.88
C SER A 198 9.00 -1.90 9.36
N TYR A 199 8.46 -2.97 9.98
CA TYR A 199 8.45 -4.30 9.38
C TYR A 199 7.23 -4.54 8.49
N GLN A 200 6.34 -3.54 8.39
CA GLN A 200 4.98 -3.66 7.87
C GLN A 200 4.88 -3.73 6.33
N VAL A 201 5.95 -3.41 5.59
CA VAL A 201 5.93 -3.53 4.12
C VAL A 201 5.94 -4.99 3.69
N THR A 202 4.99 -5.40 2.85
CA THR A 202 4.95 -6.75 2.28
C THR A 202 6.28 -7.12 1.60
N ARG A 203 6.83 -8.30 1.94
CA ARG A 203 8.22 -8.70 1.64
C ARG A 203 8.66 -8.46 0.19
N TYR A 204 7.85 -8.85 -0.79
CA TYR A 204 8.22 -8.77 -2.22
C TYR A 204 8.44 -7.34 -2.72
N TYR A 205 7.81 -6.36 -2.08
CA TYR A 205 7.85 -4.95 -2.44
C TYR A 205 8.72 -4.14 -1.48
N ARG A 206 9.35 -4.79 -0.49
CA ARG A 206 10.11 -4.13 0.56
C ARG A 206 11.43 -3.56 0.02
N PRO A 207 11.73 -2.27 0.27
CA PRO A 207 12.96 -1.63 -0.19
C PRO A 207 14.19 -2.06 0.62
N PRO A 208 15.40 -1.89 0.07
CA PRO A 208 16.63 -2.37 0.69
C PRO A 208 16.93 -1.74 2.05
N GLU A 209 16.66 -0.45 2.25
CA GLU A 209 16.85 0.20 3.55
C GLU A 209 16.06 -0.50 4.67
N LEU A 210 14.85 -0.98 4.39
CA LEU A 210 14.06 -1.73 5.37
C LEU A 210 14.50 -3.18 5.49
N LEU A 211 14.96 -3.81 4.40
CA LEU A 211 15.55 -5.14 4.44
C LEU A 211 16.83 -5.19 5.29
N PHE A 212 17.57 -4.08 5.31
CA PHE A 212 18.82 -3.93 6.07
C PHE A 212 18.63 -3.28 7.44
N GLY A 213 17.38 -3.06 7.87
CA GLY A 213 17.05 -2.65 9.23
C GLY A 213 17.16 -1.16 9.51
N SER A 214 17.11 -0.31 8.48
CA SER A 214 17.07 1.14 8.67
C SER A 214 15.82 1.55 9.45
N ARG A 215 16.02 2.47 10.39
CA ARG A 215 14.95 3.19 11.09
C ARG A 215 14.77 4.61 10.55
N ARG A 216 15.55 5.03 9.56
CA ARG A 216 15.50 6.37 8.97
C ARG A 216 15.27 6.22 7.47
N PHE A 217 14.03 6.42 7.06
CA PHE A 217 13.59 6.28 5.69
C PHE A 217 12.62 7.39 5.32
N THR A 218 12.32 7.52 4.03
CA THR A 218 11.49 8.60 3.48
C THR A 218 10.27 8.05 2.73
N CYS A 219 9.41 8.93 2.20
CA CYS A 219 8.33 8.53 1.29
C CYS A 219 8.83 7.77 0.04
N GLY A 220 10.14 7.82 -0.24
CA GLY A 220 10.77 7.05 -1.31
C GLY A 220 10.61 5.53 -1.18
N ILE A 221 10.23 5.00 -0.02
CA ILE A 221 9.97 3.56 0.15
C ILE A 221 8.75 3.08 -0.63
N ASP A 222 7.73 3.91 -0.76
CA ASP A 222 6.55 3.60 -1.56
C ASP A 222 6.88 3.68 -3.06
N VAL A 223 7.81 4.56 -3.45
CA VAL A 223 8.29 4.66 -4.83
C VAL A 223 9.04 3.39 -5.25
N TRP A 224 9.87 2.82 -4.38
CA TRP A 224 10.50 1.51 -4.62
C TRP A 224 9.44 0.43 -4.80
N SER A 225 8.48 0.36 -3.87
CA SER A 225 7.39 -0.61 -3.90
C SER A 225 6.58 -0.50 -5.21
N ALA A 226 6.29 0.72 -5.65
CA ALA A 226 5.63 1.00 -6.91
C ALA A 226 6.47 0.60 -8.14
N GLY A 227 7.80 0.73 -8.10
CA GLY A 227 8.69 0.20 -9.14
C GLY A 227 8.58 -1.33 -9.29
N CYS A 228 8.53 -2.05 -8.17
CA CYS A 228 8.28 -3.50 -8.17
C CYS A 228 6.89 -3.84 -8.75
N VAL A 229 5.85 -3.09 -8.38
CA VAL A 229 4.49 -3.26 -8.92
C VAL A 229 4.43 -2.93 -10.41
N MET A 230 5.12 -1.89 -10.87
CA MET A 230 5.20 -1.51 -12.28
C MET A 230 5.80 -2.65 -13.12
N ALA A 231 6.89 -3.27 -12.66
CA ALA A 231 7.47 -4.44 -13.33
C ALA A 231 6.51 -5.64 -13.31
N GLU A 232 5.79 -5.87 -12.21
CA GLU A 232 4.81 -6.95 -12.10
C GLU A 232 3.58 -6.73 -13.01
N MET A 233 3.08 -5.49 -13.13
CA MET A 233 2.00 -5.15 -14.05
C MET A 233 2.40 -5.38 -15.51
N ALA A 234 3.65 -5.07 -15.89
CA ALA A 234 4.13 -5.29 -17.25
C ALA A 234 4.31 -6.77 -17.60
N THR A 235 4.65 -7.61 -16.61
CA THR A 235 5.14 -8.97 -16.87
C THR A 235 4.24 -10.08 -16.35
N GLY A 236 3.28 -9.76 -15.49
CA GLY A 236 2.52 -10.74 -14.71
C GLY A 236 3.35 -11.48 -13.64
N LYS A 237 4.61 -11.06 -13.40
CA LYS A 237 5.56 -11.76 -12.53
C LYS A 237 6.10 -10.87 -11.43
N VAL A 238 6.02 -11.34 -10.20
CA VAL A 238 6.59 -10.67 -9.02
C VAL A 238 8.10 -10.48 -9.23
N LEU A 239 8.56 -9.23 -9.20
CA LEU A 239 9.96 -8.89 -9.49
C LEU A 239 10.93 -9.56 -8.51
N PHE A 240 10.69 -9.49 -7.21
CA PHE A 240 11.55 -10.09 -6.19
C PHE A 240 10.75 -11.07 -5.32
N ARG A 241 10.56 -12.30 -5.83
CA ARG A 241 9.81 -13.34 -5.13
C ARG A 241 10.72 -14.17 -4.21
N ALA A 242 10.65 -13.95 -2.89
CA ALA A 242 11.44 -14.70 -1.91
C ALA A 242 10.65 -15.30 -0.72
N THR A 243 11.05 -16.49 -0.28
CA THR A 243 10.40 -17.17 0.85
C THR A 243 10.84 -16.69 2.24
N SER A 244 11.88 -15.85 2.33
CA SER A 244 12.32 -15.23 3.59
C SER A 244 12.92 -13.84 3.39
N THR A 245 13.03 -13.03 4.45
CA THR A 245 13.66 -11.70 4.41
C THR A 245 15.13 -11.77 3.96
N LYS A 246 15.88 -12.79 4.42
CA LYS A 246 17.27 -13.02 3.99
C LYS A 246 17.36 -13.32 2.50
N LEU A 247 16.45 -14.14 1.97
CA LEU A 247 16.40 -14.43 0.54
C LEU A 247 15.96 -13.21 -0.28
N GLN A 248 15.04 -12.39 0.25
CA GLN A 248 14.64 -11.13 -0.37
C GLN A 248 15.84 -10.19 -0.54
N ALA A 249 16.63 -10.04 0.53
CA ALA A 249 17.86 -9.25 0.51
C ALA A 249 18.89 -9.79 -0.50
N ASN A 250 19.06 -11.11 -0.57
CA ASN A 250 19.94 -11.74 -1.57
C ASN A 250 19.47 -11.47 -3.01
N LEU A 251 18.17 -11.48 -3.29
CA LEU A 251 17.65 -11.17 -4.64
C LEU A 251 17.93 -9.72 -5.02
N VAL A 252 17.67 -8.77 -4.11
CA VAL A 252 17.96 -7.35 -4.36
C VAL A 252 19.45 -7.14 -4.64
N VAL A 253 20.33 -7.78 -3.86
CA VAL A 253 21.79 -7.70 -4.04
C VAL A 253 22.26 -8.37 -5.32
N ALA A 254 21.65 -9.48 -5.72
CA ALA A 254 21.96 -10.12 -7.00
C ALA A 254 21.64 -9.19 -8.18
N VAL A 255 20.51 -8.47 -8.13
CA VAL A 255 20.07 -7.58 -9.22
C VAL A 255 20.84 -6.27 -9.23
N LEU A 256 21.00 -5.61 -8.08
CA LEU A 256 21.61 -4.28 -7.98
C LEU A 256 23.13 -4.31 -7.81
N GLY A 257 23.69 -5.45 -7.40
CA GLY A 257 25.04 -5.54 -6.87
C GLY A 257 25.08 -5.30 -5.36
N TYR A 258 26.25 -5.53 -4.76
CA TYR A 258 26.47 -5.23 -3.34
C TYR A 258 26.49 -3.71 -3.12
N PRO A 259 25.80 -3.18 -2.08
CA PRO A 259 25.73 -1.73 -1.84
C PRO A 259 27.12 -1.15 -1.56
N SER A 260 27.39 0.02 -2.12
CA SER A 260 28.61 0.79 -1.87
C SER A 260 28.61 1.43 -0.47
N GLU A 261 29.73 1.98 -0.01
CA GLU A 261 29.76 2.73 1.26
C GLU A 261 28.81 3.93 1.28
N ASP A 262 28.62 4.60 0.13
CA ASP A 262 27.69 5.73 0.03
C ASP A 262 26.23 5.26 0.14
N ASP A 263 25.90 4.11 -0.46
CA ASP A 263 24.59 3.49 -0.33
C ASP A 263 24.28 3.14 1.13
N LEU A 264 25.25 2.54 1.84
CA LEU A 264 25.09 2.19 3.26
C LEU A 264 24.88 3.43 4.14
N LYS A 265 25.64 4.51 3.88
CA LYS A 265 25.50 5.80 4.58
C LYS A 265 24.14 6.43 4.34
N THR A 266 23.70 6.50 3.08
CA THR A 266 22.41 7.13 2.73
C THR A 266 21.21 6.33 3.25
N MET A 267 21.29 5.00 3.29
CA MET A 267 20.26 4.15 3.91
C MET A 267 20.32 4.14 5.45
N ASN A 268 21.41 4.64 6.05
CA ASN A 268 21.67 4.59 7.50
C ASN A 268 21.65 3.15 8.04
N VAL A 269 22.42 2.25 7.41
CA VAL A 269 22.52 0.83 7.78
C VAL A 269 23.96 0.33 7.78
N GLY A 270 24.21 -0.75 8.54
CA GLY A 270 25.47 -1.48 8.48
C GLY A 270 25.58 -2.36 7.23
N ARG A 271 26.76 -2.95 7.03
CA ARG A 271 27.01 -3.89 5.92
C ARG A 271 26.04 -5.08 5.99
N PRO A 272 25.30 -5.37 4.91
CA PRO A 272 24.36 -6.50 4.91
C PRO A 272 25.10 -7.84 4.90
N ARG A 273 24.58 -8.80 5.70
CA ARG A 273 25.04 -10.19 5.77
C ARG A 273 24.42 -11.04 4.67
N VAL A 274 24.73 -10.71 3.43
CA VAL A 274 24.20 -11.30 2.19
C VAL A 274 25.33 -11.87 1.34
N ARG A 275 25.00 -12.78 0.42
CA ARG A 275 26.00 -13.32 -0.52
C ARG A 275 26.48 -12.19 -1.45
N LYS A 276 27.80 -11.99 -1.53
CA LYS A 276 28.41 -11.11 -2.54
C LYS A 276 28.37 -11.83 -3.89
N GLY A 277 28.02 -11.10 -4.94
CA GLY A 277 27.97 -11.60 -6.31
C GLY A 277 28.02 -10.47 -7.31
N ASN A 278 28.24 -10.82 -8.58
CA ASN A 278 28.22 -9.84 -9.67
C ASN A 278 26.81 -9.29 -9.88
N LYS A 279 26.72 -8.01 -10.23
CA LYS A 279 25.45 -7.35 -10.58
C LYS A 279 24.84 -8.04 -11.81
N LEU A 280 23.70 -8.70 -11.61
CA LEU A 280 22.96 -9.40 -12.67
C LEU A 280 22.22 -8.40 -13.57
N GLY A 281 21.62 -7.37 -12.98
CA GLY A 281 20.75 -6.41 -13.67
C GLY A 281 19.32 -6.91 -13.89
N LEU A 282 18.40 -5.98 -14.16
CA LEU A 282 16.96 -6.25 -14.24
C LEU A 282 16.59 -7.22 -15.37
N LEU A 283 17.12 -7.01 -16.58
CA LEU A 283 16.76 -7.82 -17.75
C LEU A 283 17.26 -9.26 -17.68
N LYS A 284 18.38 -9.52 -16.99
CA LYS A 284 18.82 -10.91 -16.77
C LYS A 284 18.00 -11.59 -15.68
N HIS A 285 17.58 -10.85 -14.65
CA HIS A 285 16.74 -11.36 -13.57
C HIS A 285 15.29 -11.61 -14.00
N LEU A 286 14.71 -10.69 -14.76
CA LEU A 286 13.36 -10.79 -15.29
C LEU A 286 13.33 -10.33 -16.78
N PRO A 287 13.65 -11.25 -17.71
CA PRO A 287 13.76 -10.92 -19.14
C PRO A 287 12.46 -10.44 -19.80
N GLN A 288 11.31 -10.67 -19.16
CA GLN A 288 10.01 -10.25 -19.67
C GLN A 288 9.76 -8.75 -19.53
N ILE A 289 10.57 -8.03 -18.75
CA ILE A 289 10.41 -6.58 -18.60
C ILE A 289 10.56 -5.91 -19.97
N PRO A 290 9.57 -5.12 -20.43
CA PRO A 290 9.71 -4.34 -21.65
C PRO A 290 10.92 -3.41 -21.57
N LYS A 291 11.78 -3.42 -22.61
CA LYS A 291 13.03 -2.66 -22.63
C LYS A 291 12.83 -1.16 -22.35
N ASP A 292 11.75 -0.60 -22.87
CA ASP A 292 11.38 0.82 -22.69
C ASP A 292 11.17 1.22 -21.22
N MET A 293 10.84 0.28 -20.35
CA MET A 293 10.61 0.54 -18.92
C MET A 293 11.90 0.46 -18.10
N VAL A 294 12.94 -0.20 -18.61
CA VAL A 294 14.19 -0.46 -17.88
C VAL A 294 14.85 0.83 -17.40
N PRO A 295 15.02 1.89 -18.22
CA PRO A 295 15.68 3.12 -17.76
C PRO A 295 14.99 3.77 -16.56
N LEU A 296 13.65 3.72 -16.51
CA LEU A 296 12.91 4.24 -15.38
C LEU A 296 13.02 3.33 -14.14
N LEU A 297 12.88 2.02 -14.33
CA LEU A 297 13.04 1.04 -13.26
C LEU A 297 14.43 1.12 -12.62
N GLU A 298 15.49 1.36 -13.41
CA GLU A 298 16.85 1.54 -12.89
C GLU A 298 17.06 2.83 -12.10
N ARG A 299 16.23 3.86 -12.32
CA ARG A 299 16.22 5.10 -11.52
C ARG A 299 15.39 4.98 -10.25
N ILE A 300 14.41 4.08 -10.24
CA ILE A 300 13.55 3.79 -9.07
C ILE A 300 14.23 2.78 -8.14
N LEU A 301 14.75 1.69 -8.69
CA LEU A 301 15.29 0.54 -7.97
C LEU A 301 16.78 0.77 -7.66
N VAL A 302 17.05 1.73 -6.80
CA VAL A 302 18.39 2.05 -6.29
C VAL A 302 18.44 1.98 -4.76
N TYR A 303 19.64 1.74 -4.22
CA TYR A 303 19.88 1.76 -2.78
C TYR A 303 19.81 3.17 -2.20
N SER A 304 20.54 4.11 -2.81
CA SER A 304 20.65 5.47 -2.29
C SER A 304 19.31 6.19 -2.24
N LEU A 305 18.91 6.59 -1.02
CA LEU A 305 17.70 7.36 -0.77
C LEU A 305 17.71 8.73 -1.47
N LYS A 306 18.90 9.26 -1.75
CA LYS A 306 19.10 10.54 -2.45
C LYS A 306 18.98 10.41 -3.96
N GLN A 307 19.42 9.28 -4.51
CA GLN A 307 19.42 9.04 -5.96
C GLN A 307 18.08 8.50 -6.46
N ARG A 308 17.31 7.82 -5.60
CA ARG A 308 15.99 7.30 -5.96
C ARG A 308 15.11 8.43 -6.49
N ILE A 309 14.69 8.30 -7.75
CA ILE A 309 13.87 9.33 -8.39
C ILE A 309 12.54 9.49 -7.61
N PRO A 310 12.17 10.71 -7.17
CA PRO A 310 10.92 10.93 -6.46
C PRO A 310 9.74 10.93 -7.43
N ALA A 311 8.55 10.55 -6.95
CA ALA A 311 7.34 10.39 -7.76
C ALA A 311 6.99 11.62 -8.62
N HIS A 312 7.10 12.84 -8.09
CA HIS A 312 6.83 14.06 -8.85
C HIS A 312 7.77 14.26 -10.05
N LYS A 313 9.04 13.82 -9.95
CA LYS A 313 10.00 13.86 -11.08
C LYS A 313 9.74 12.78 -12.12
N ILE A 314 9.16 11.64 -11.70
CA ILE A 314 8.73 10.59 -12.63
C ILE A 314 7.63 11.15 -13.55
N LEU A 315 6.64 11.84 -12.98
CA LEU A 315 5.50 12.41 -13.72
C LEU A 315 5.89 13.55 -14.67
N ALA A 316 6.93 14.32 -14.31
CA ALA A 316 7.49 15.38 -15.14
C ALA A 316 8.31 14.83 -16.33
N GLY A 317 8.79 13.58 -16.24
CA GLY A 317 9.56 12.95 -17.30
C GLY A 317 8.70 12.29 -18.39
N TYR A 318 9.26 12.16 -19.58
CA TYR A 318 8.64 11.43 -20.71
C TYR A 318 8.57 9.91 -20.50
N ALA A 319 9.17 9.36 -19.44
CA ALA A 319 9.34 7.91 -19.27
C ALA A 319 8.03 7.15 -19.00
N ILE A 320 6.96 7.85 -18.59
CA ILE A 320 5.63 7.25 -18.39
C ILE A 320 4.59 7.79 -19.40
N ARG A 321 4.88 8.88 -20.10
CA ARG A 321 4.00 9.39 -21.15
C ARG A 321 4.04 8.50 -22.41
#